data_AF-A0A2S6MKU2-F1
#
_entry.id   AF-A0A2S6MKU2-F1
#
_cell.length_a   1.000
_cell.length_b   1.000
_cell.length_c   1.000
_cell.angle_alpha   90.00
_cell.angle_beta   90.00
_cell.angle_gamma   90.00
#
_symmetry.space_group_name_H-M   'P 1'
#
loop_
_entity.id
_entity.type
_entity.pdbx_description
1 polymer ?
#
loop_
_entity_poly.entity_id
_entity_poly.type
_entity_poly.pdbx_seq_one_letter_code
_entity_poly.pdbx_strand_id
1 'polypeptide(L)' 'MPWSTAFDDPVRVSDKRQLLTLQEAADYIMRLPEDVQHEPRWQTAIETLINAAETGGGWMMFARIAMLRALKADDRRG' A
#
# COMPACT_ATOMS: atom_id res chain seq x y z
N MET A 1 3.80 11.12 9.99
CA MET A 1 4.95 10.21 9.86
C MET A 1 5.68 10.46 8.55
N PRO A 2 7.02 10.51 8.53
CA PRO A 2 7.77 10.54 7.27
C PRO A 2 7.34 9.40 6.32
N TRP A 3 7.39 9.63 5.02
CA TRP A 3 7.15 8.55 4.03
C TRP A 3 8.17 7.41 4.15
N SER A 4 9.36 7.71 4.69
CA SER A 4 10.37 6.71 5.02
C SER A 4 10.04 5.87 6.26
N THR A 5 8.93 6.12 6.94
CA THR A 5 8.51 5.33 8.11
C THR A 5 8.17 3.90 7.69
N ALA A 6 8.76 2.95 8.42
CA ALA A 6 8.52 1.54 8.21
C ALA A 6 7.16 1.11 8.80
N PHE A 7 6.52 0.13 8.17
CA PHE A 7 5.42 -0.60 8.80
C PHE A 7 5.95 -1.49 9.93
N ASP A 8 5.12 -1.72 10.96
CA ASP A 8 5.44 -2.71 12.01
C ASP A 8 5.62 -4.12 11.42
N ASP A 9 4.77 -4.45 10.45
CA ASP A 9 4.86 -5.65 9.62
C ASP A 9 4.95 -5.26 8.14
N PRO A 10 5.93 -5.77 7.37
CA PRO A 10 6.01 -5.49 5.93
C PRO A 10 4.75 -5.90 5.15
N VAL A 11 4.51 -5.22 4.03
CA VAL A 11 3.52 -5.62 3.01
C VAL A 11 4.20 -6.58 2.05
N ARG A 12 3.74 -7.83 2.00
CA ARG A 12 4.27 -8.84 1.05
C ARG A 12 3.53 -8.72 -0.29
N VAL A 13 4.26 -8.42 -1.35
CA VAL A 13 3.70 -8.35 -2.73
C VAL A 13 3.97 -9.61 -3.54
N SER A 14 4.98 -10.39 -3.15
CA SER A 14 5.24 -11.75 -3.65
C SER A 14 6.10 -12.51 -2.65
N ASP A 15 6.35 -13.80 -2.88
CA ASP A 15 7.22 -14.62 -2.03
C ASP A 15 8.64 -14.05 -1.84
N LYS A 16 9.11 -13.24 -2.81
CA LYS A 16 10.46 -12.67 -2.82
C LYS A 16 10.50 -11.16 -2.58
N ARG A 17 9.36 -10.47 -2.54
CA ARG A 17 9.32 -9.01 -2.45
C ARG A 17 8.39 -8.54 -1.35
N GLN A 18 8.93 -7.67 -0.51
CA GLN A 18 8.24 -7.00 0.57
C GLN A 18 8.44 -5.49 0.44
N LEU A 19 7.44 -4.72 0.88
CA LEU A 19 7.48 -3.27 0.97
C LEU A 19 7.53 -2.92 2.45
N LEU A 20 8.61 -2.25 2.84
CA LEU A 20 8.97 -1.96 4.22
C LEU A 20 8.41 -0.62 4.68
N THR A 21 8.32 0.36 3.78
CA THR A 21 7.96 1.75 4.11
C THR A 21 6.74 2.24 3.37
N LEU A 22 6.14 3.33 3.87
CA LEU A 22 5.04 4.01 3.16
C LEU A 22 5.47 4.45 1.75
N GLN A 23 6.71 4.91 1.60
CA GLN A 23 7.28 5.29 0.31
C GLN A 23 7.37 4.11 -0.65
N GLU A 24 7.90 2.97 -0.21
CA GLU A 24 7.98 1.77 -1.05
C GLU A 24 6.58 1.28 -1.48
N ALA A 25 5.57 1.45 -0.62
CA ALA A 25 4.19 1.16 -0.96
C ALA A 25 3.61 2.13 -1.99
N ALA A 26 3.83 3.44 -1.84
CA ALA A 26 3.42 4.42 -2.84
C ALA A 26 4.11 4.17 -4.20
N ASP A 27 5.43 3.95 -4.18
CA ASP A 27 6.24 3.64 -5.37
C ASP A 27 5.83 2.34 -6.05
N TYR A 28 5.25 1.39 -5.31
CA TYR A 28 4.67 0.19 -5.90
C TYR A 28 3.41 0.54 -6.68
N ILE A 29 2.49 1.29 -6.09
CA ILE A 29 1.23 1.68 -6.74
C ILE A 29 1.51 2.52 -7.98
N MET A 30 2.42 3.51 -7.90
CA MET A 30 2.77 4.39 -9.03
C MET A 30 3.38 3.65 -10.23
N ARG A 31 3.87 2.42 -10.04
CA ARG A 31 4.42 1.57 -11.11
C ARG A 31 3.37 0.66 -11.76
N LEU A 32 2.16 0.58 -11.22
CA LEU A 32 1.08 -0.19 -11.83
C LEU A 32 0.60 0.49 -13.13
N PRO A 33 -0.05 -0.23 -14.05
CA PRO A 33 -0.78 0.38 -15.15
C PRO A 33 -1.80 1.44 -14.67
N GLU A 34 -1.98 2.53 -15.41
CA GLU A 34 -2.83 3.65 -15.01
C GLU A 34 -4.29 3.22 -14.72
N ASP A 35 -4.85 2.36 -15.58
CA ASP A 35 -6.18 1.79 -15.40
C ASP A 35 -6.31 0.99 -14.09
N VAL A 36 -5.26 0.24 -13.73
CA VAL A 36 -5.17 -0.48 -12.47
C VAL A 36 -5.05 0.50 -11.30
N GLN A 37 -4.20 1.53 -11.39
CA GLN A 37 -4.04 2.53 -10.33
C GLN A 37 -5.35 3.23 -9.97
N HIS A 38 -6.20 3.51 -10.97
CA HIS A 38 -7.49 4.16 -10.78
C HIS A 38 -8.59 3.24 -10.25
N GLU A 39 -8.34 1.93 -10.08
CA GLU A 39 -9.31 1.05 -9.48
C GLU A 39 -9.56 1.42 -8.00
N PRO A 40 -10.82 1.32 -7.51
CA PRO A 40 -11.19 1.75 -6.16
C PRO A 40 -10.29 1.18 -5.05
N ARG A 41 -9.84 -0.07 -5.20
CA ARG A 41 -8.95 -0.74 -4.24
C ARG A 41 -7.59 -0.05 -4.08
N TRP A 42 -7.01 0.43 -5.19
CA TRP A 42 -5.72 1.10 -5.19
C TRP A 42 -5.87 2.54 -4.72
N GLN A 43 -6.98 3.20 -5.06
CA GLN A 43 -7.33 4.51 -4.50
C GLN A 43 -7.49 4.48 -2.98
N THR A 44 -8.20 3.48 -2.43
CA THR A 44 -8.29 3.29 -0.96
C THR A 44 -6.91 3.05 -0.34
N ALA A 45 -6.03 2.30 -1.00
CA ALA A 45 -4.66 2.11 -0.52
C ALA A 45 -3.86 3.43 -0.52
N ILE A 46 -3.97 4.26 -1.56
CA ILE A 46 -3.35 5.59 -1.63
C ILE A 46 -3.87 6.50 -0.50
N GLU A 47 -5.19 6.59 -0.33
CA GLU A 47 -5.81 7.43 0.71
C GLU A 47 -5.33 7.03 2.11
N THR A 48 -5.25 5.73 2.39
CA THR A 48 -4.76 5.24 3.70
C THR A 48 -3.26 5.47 3.89
N LEU A 49 -2.44 5.37 2.84
CA LEU A 49 -1.02 5.75 2.89
C LEU A 49 -0.83 7.24 3.20
N ILE A 50 -1.62 8.12 2.57
CA ILE A 50 -1.61 9.56 2.85
C ILE A 50 -2.01 9.83 4.31
N ASN A 51 -3.12 9.25 4.77
CA ASN A 51 -3.55 9.39 6.17
C ASN A 51 -2.49 8.87 7.16
N ALA A 52 -1.75 7.81 6.82
CA ALA A 52 -0.64 7.32 7.64
C ALA A 52 0.54 8.30 7.67
N ALA A 53 0.89 8.89 6.52
CA ALA A 53 1.94 9.90 6.44
C ALA A 53 1.55 11.19 7.18
N GLU A 54 0.29 11.59 7.18
CA GLU A 54 -0.17 12.81 7.87
C GLU A 54 -0.36 12.58 9.37
N THR A 55 -1.10 11.54 9.74
CA THR A 55 -1.58 11.32 11.11
C THR A 55 -0.74 10.30 11.89
N GLY A 56 -0.23 9.25 11.22
CA GLY A 56 0.45 8.14 11.89
C GLY A 56 -0.46 7.30 12.78
N GLY A 57 0.14 6.59 13.75
CA GLY A 57 -0.60 5.75 14.70
C GLY A 57 -1.36 4.62 14.00
N GLY A 58 -2.64 4.44 14.36
CA GLY A 58 -3.49 3.37 13.80
C GLY A 58 -3.60 3.37 12.27
N TRP A 59 -3.35 4.52 11.63
CA TRP A 59 -3.32 4.62 10.18
C TRP A 59 -2.19 3.82 9.52
N MET A 60 -1.08 3.56 10.22
CA MET A 60 -0.03 2.67 9.73
C MET A 60 -0.56 1.26 9.47
N MET A 61 -1.36 0.74 10.40
CA MET A 61 -2.01 -0.57 10.27
C MET A 61 -3.08 -0.55 9.18
N PHE A 62 -3.87 0.53 9.06
CA PHE A 62 -4.88 0.64 8.01
C PHE A 62 -4.26 0.70 6.61
N ALA A 63 -3.18 1.46 6.42
CA ALA A 63 -2.43 1.51 5.17
C ALA A 63 -1.91 0.13 4.77
N ARG A 64 -1.33 -0.61 5.72
CA ARG A 64 -0.89 -1.99 5.49
C ARG A 64 -2.05 -2.89 5.05
N ILE A 65 -3.19 -2.83 5.75
CA ILE A 65 -4.35 -3.67 5.45
C ILE A 65 -4.94 -3.33 4.07
N ALA A 66 -5.03 -2.05 3.72
CA ALA A 66 -5.52 -1.61 2.42
C ALA A 66 -4.63 -2.13 1.28
N MET A 67 -3.31 -2.06 1.44
CA MET A 67 -2.35 -2.65 0.49
C MET A 67 -2.57 -4.15 0.31
N LEU A 68 -2.67 -4.92 1.41
CA LEU A 68 -2.90 -6.36 1.34
C LEU A 68 -4.23 -6.72 0.66
N ARG A 69 -5.28 -5.92 0.88
CA ARG A 69 -6.57 -6.10 0.20
C ARG A 69 -6.47 -5.80 -1.30
N ALA A 70 -5.77 -4.73 -1.67
CA ALA A 70 -5.58 -4.37 -3.08
C ALA A 70 -4.81 -5.47 -3.83
N LEU A 71 -3.73 -5.98 -3.24
CA LEU A 71 -2.94 -7.10 -3.79
C LEU A 71 -3.76 -8.38 -3.94
N LYS A 72 -4.53 -8.77 -2.91
CA LYS A 72 -5.36 -9.98 -2.95
C LYS A 72 -6.51 -9.91 -3.96
N ALA A 73 -6.98 -8.70 -4.29
CA ALA A 73 -7.96 -8.51 -5.35
C ALA A 73 -7.34 -8.61 -6.75
N ASP A 74 -6.05 -8.31 -6.88
CA ASP A 74 -5.29 -8.41 -8.14
C ASP A 74 -5.06 -9.85 -8.54
N ASP A 75 -4.61 -10.66 -7.56
CA ASP A 75 -4.27 -12.07 -7.74
C ASP A 75 -5.47 -12.92 -8.20
N ARG A 76 -6.70 -12.48 -7.90
CA ARG A 76 -7.92 -13.17 -8.35
C ARG A 76 -8.37 -12.80 -9.77
N ARG A 77 -7.70 -11.84 -10.41
CA ARG A 77 -8.01 -11.36 -11.76
C ARG A 77 -7.07 -11.94 -12.82
N GLY A 78 -5.92 -12.48 -12.42
CA GLY A 78 -5.00 -13.25 -13.27
C GLY A 78 -5.39 -14.72 -13.35
#